data_AF-A0A1F5S1U1-F1
#
_entry.id   AF-A0A1F5S1U1-F1
#
_cell.length_a   1.000
_cell.length_b   1.000
_cell.length_c   1.000
_cell.angle_alpha   90.00
_cell.angle_beta   90.00
_cell.angle_gamma   90.00
#
_symmetry.space_group_name_H-M   'P 1'
#
loop_
_entity.id
_entity.type
_entity.pdbx_description
1 polymer ?
#
loop_
_entity_poly.entity_id
_entity_poly.type
_entity_poly.pdbx_seq_one_letter_code
_entity_poly.pdbx_strand_id
1 'polypeptide(L)'
;MGAGCSDDMPEDQRVDYEEDIKPIIETTTKPKVRGSCNVIDSKGTCVDFIGEVFTEERMKLSCVEGKFSLDACPYSDLGGCQATGGTITESIIWSYAPITPEEAGYQAKSCNALGAGKWVTPASLLGN
;
A
#
# COMPACT_ATOMS: atom_id res chain seq x y z
N MET A 1 -12.66 -30.47 16.48
CA MET A 1 -13.81 -30.76 15.60
C MET A 1 -14.32 -29.39 15.15
N GLY A 2 -14.03 -28.84 13.97
CA GLY A 2 -13.94 -29.44 12.65
C GLY A 2 -15.19 -29.02 11.86
N ALA A 3 -15.11 -27.89 11.14
CA ALA A 3 -16.00 -27.44 10.05
C ALA A 3 -15.41 -26.11 9.54
N GLY A 4 -14.68 -26.01 8.43
CA GLY A 4 -14.85 -26.71 7.16
C GLY A 4 -15.80 -25.91 6.27
N CYS A 5 -15.44 -24.68 5.91
CA CYS A 5 -16.13 -23.93 4.85
C CYS A 5 -15.54 -24.38 3.50
N SER A 6 -15.82 -25.60 3.07
CA SER A 6 -15.18 -26.18 1.89
C SER A 6 -16.02 -27.22 1.15
N ASP A 7 -17.35 -27.05 1.06
CA ASP A 7 -18.15 -28.00 0.27
C ASP A 7 -19.17 -27.40 -0.71
N ASP A 8 -19.32 -26.07 -0.79
CA ASP A 8 -20.29 -25.47 -1.72
C ASP A 8 -19.80 -24.12 -2.31
N MET A 9 -18.54 -24.05 -2.76
CA MET A 9 -18.10 -22.96 -3.64
C MET A 9 -18.06 -23.47 -5.09
N PRO A 10 -18.69 -22.74 -6.03
CA PRO A 10 -18.69 -23.13 -7.44
C PRO A 10 -17.25 -23.21 -7.97
N GLU A 11 -16.99 -24.11 -8.93
CA GLU A 11 -15.62 -24.47 -9.34
C GLU A 11 -14.77 -23.29 -9.80
N ASP A 12 -15.40 -22.20 -10.26
CA ASP A 12 -14.78 -20.94 -10.65
C ASP A 12 -14.22 -20.11 -9.47
N GLN A 13 -14.51 -20.49 -8.22
CA GLN A 13 -14.05 -19.82 -7.01
C GLN A 13 -13.08 -20.66 -6.16
N ARG A 14 -12.68 -21.85 -6.65
CA ARG A 14 -11.66 -22.66 -5.99
C ARG A 14 -10.28 -22.06 -6.27
N VAL A 15 -9.74 -21.39 -5.27
CA VAL A 15 -8.37 -20.85 -5.29
C VAL A 15 -7.38 -22.00 -5.15
N ASP A 16 -6.54 -22.24 -6.16
CA ASP A 16 -5.51 -23.26 -6.11
C ASP A 16 -4.29 -22.71 -5.35
N TYR A 17 -3.92 -23.36 -4.24
CA TYR A 17 -2.83 -22.86 -3.42
C TYR A 17 -1.47 -22.90 -4.13
N GLU A 18 -1.21 -23.93 -4.93
CA GLU A 18 0.08 -24.12 -5.59
C GLU A 18 0.21 -23.26 -6.86
N GLU A 19 -0.88 -23.06 -7.60
CA GLU A 19 -0.88 -22.27 -8.83
C GLU A 19 -1.16 -20.78 -8.59
N ASP A 20 -2.10 -20.44 -7.70
CA ASP A 20 -2.55 -19.05 -7.52
C ASP A 20 -1.88 -18.34 -6.35
N ILE A 21 -1.58 -19.07 -5.25
CA ILE A 21 -1.16 -18.44 -3.98
C ILE A 21 0.36 -18.51 -3.77
N LYS A 22 0.96 -19.67 -3.96
CA LYS A 22 2.39 -19.92 -3.77
C LYS A 22 3.31 -18.97 -4.55
N PRO A 23 3.10 -18.69 -5.85
CA PRO A 23 3.97 -17.76 -6.56
C PRO A 23 3.90 -16.33 -6.00
N ILE A 24 2.78 -15.92 -5.40
CA ILE A 24 2.62 -14.61 -4.78
C ILE A 24 3.37 -14.52 -3.44
N ILE A 25 3.43 -15.63 -2.68
CA ILE A 25 4.12 -15.69 -1.39
C ILE A 25 5.65 -15.76 -1.57
N GLU A 26 6.11 -16.51 -2.58
CA GLU A 26 7.54 -16.79 -2.80
C GLU A 26 8.28 -15.68 -3.56
N THR A 27 7.55 -14.79 -4.25
CA THR A 27 8.14 -13.58 -4.81
C THR A 27 8.20 -12.49 -3.74
N THR A 28 9.23 -12.56 -2.91
CA THR A 28 9.62 -11.44 -2.03
C THR A 28 10.72 -10.64 -2.72
N THR A 29 10.42 -10.01 -3.87
CA THR A 29 11.34 -9.01 -4.41
C THR A 29 11.36 -7.79 -3.49
N LYS A 30 12.51 -7.11 -3.41
CA LYS A 30 12.68 -5.91 -2.57
C LYS A 30 11.51 -4.95 -2.81
N PRO A 31 10.90 -4.37 -1.76
CA PRO A 31 9.76 -3.47 -1.89
C PRO A 31 10.16 -2.31 -2.81
N LYS A 32 9.63 -2.33 -4.03
CA LYS A 32 9.90 -1.33 -5.06
C LYS A 32 8.57 -0.70 -5.42
N VAL A 33 8.50 0.62 -5.38
CA VAL A 33 7.34 1.36 -5.88
C VAL A 33 7.08 0.93 -7.34
N ARG A 34 5.88 0.41 -7.59
CA ARG A 34 5.37 -0.04 -8.89
C ARG A 34 4.56 1.03 -9.60
N GLY A 35 4.04 1.99 -8.85
CA GLY A 35 3.34 3.17 -9.36
C GLY A 35 2.76 3.97 -8.21
N SER A 36 2.10 5.06 -8.55
CA SER A 36 1.47 5.95 -7.58
C SER A 36 0.11 6.45 -8.03
N CYS A 37 -0.67 6.90 -7.05
CA CYS A 37 -1.93 7.59 -7.23
C CYS A 37 -1.91 8.92 -6.51
N ASN A 38 -1.95 10.03 -7.27
CA ASN A 38 -2.09 11.35 -6.71
C ASN A 38 -3.58 11.67 -6.50
N VAL A 39 -4.04 11.71 -5.26
CA VAL A 39 -5.43 12.03 -4.94
C VAL A 39 -5.54 13.54 -4.78
N ILE A 40 -6.00 14.20 -5.85
CA ILE A 40 -6.01 15.66 -5.96
C ILE A 40 -7.05 16.28 -4.99
N ASP A 41 -8.16 15.59 -4.76
CA ASP A 41 -9.27 16.07 -3.92
C ASP A 41 -8.97 15.97 -2.40
N SER A 42 -8.00 15.15 -1.98
CA SER A 42 -7.71 14.90 -0.56
C SER A 42 -6.64 15.81 0.05
N LYS A 43 -6.52 17.05 -0.43
CA LYS A 43 -5.53 18.04 0.05
C LYS A 43 -4.08 17.59 -0.18
N GLY A 44 -3.78 17.04 -1.35
CA GLY A 44 -2.40 16.70 -1.75
C GLY A 44 -1.81 15.54 -0.96
N THR A 45 -2.53 14.42 -0.96
CA THR A 45 -1.99 13.12 -0.55
C THR A 45 -1.76 12.25 -1.77
N CYS A 46 -0.68 11.47 -1.77
CA CYS A 46 -0.35 10.55 -2.85
C CYS A 46 -0.09 9.16 -2.26
N VAL A 47 -0.53 8.12 -2.96
CA VAL A 47 -0.36 6.74 -2.53
C VAL A 47 0.67 6.07 -3.42
N ASP A 48 1.76 5.56 -2.84
CA ASP A 48 2.69 4.66 -3.50
C ASP A 48 2.18 3.22 -3.38
N PHE A 49 2.17 2.50 -4.50
CA PHE A 49 1.90 1.08 -4.58
C PHE A 49 3.23 0.31 -4.66
N ILE A 50 3.56 -0.52 -3.67
CA ILE A 50 4.89 -1.14 -3.53
C ILE A 50 4.84 -2.66 -3.69
N GLY A 51 3.83 -3.29 -3.10
CA GLY A 51 3.69 -4.73 -3.09
C GLY A 51 3.48 -5.35 -4.46
N GLU A 52 3.81 -6.64 -4.59
CA GLU A 52 3.78 -7.34 -5.87
C GLU A 52 2.38 -7.53 -6.47
N VAL A 53 1.35 -7.46 -5.62
CA VAL A 53 -0.04 -7.59 -6.05
C VAL A 53 -0.47 -6.45 -6.98
N PHE A 54 0.24 -5.32 -6.95
CA PHE A 54 -0.08 -4.12 -7.72
C PHE A 54 0.42 -4.24 -9.16
N THR A 55 -0.43 -4.82 -10.01
CA THR A 55 -0.32 -4.70 -11.48
C THR A 55 -0.80 -3.32 -11.93
N GLU A 56 -0.42 -2.89 -13.14
CA GLU A 56 -0.84 -1.58 -13.68
C GLU A 56 -2.37 -1.41 -13.70
N GLU A 57 -3.08 -2.45 -14.14
CA GLU A 57 -4.55 -2.44 -14.16
C GLU A 57 -5.13 -2.29 -12.74
N ARG A 58 -4.61 -3.05 -11.76
CA ARG A 58 -5.06 -2.96 -10.38
C ARG A 58 -4.76 -1.60 -9.76
N MET A 59 -3.61 -1.01 -10.06
CA MET A 59 -3.26 0.34 -9.59
C MET A 59 -4.18 1.40 -10.18
N LYS A 60 -4.51 1.31 -11.48
CA LYS A 60 -5.49 2.20 -12.13
C LYS A 60 -6.87 2.07 -11.49
N LEU A 61 -7.33 0.85 -11.25
CA LEU A 61 -8.59 0.58 -10.54
C LEU A 61 -8.57 1.07 -9.09
N SER A 62 -7.40 1.10 -8.44
CA SER A 62 -7.25 1.65 -7.08
C SER A 62 -7.14 3.17 -7.06
N CYS A 63 -7.01 3.82 -8.22
CA CYS A 63 -6.79 5.26 -8.39
C CYS A 63 -7.94 5.95 -9.15
N VAL A 64 -9.19 5.52 -8.96
CA VAL A 64 -10.35 6.07 -9.69
C VAL A 64 -10.53 7.57 -9.43
N GLU A 65 -10.30 8.02 -8.20
CA GLU A 65 -10.49 9.40 -7.76
C GLU A 65 -9.20 10.24 -7.85
N GLY A 66 -8.15 9.72 -8.48
CA GLY A 66 -6.85 10.36 -8.53
C GLY A 66 -6.22 10.37 -9.92
N LYS A 67 -4.99 10.90 -9.98
CA LYS A 67 -4.13 10.85 -11.16
C LYS A 67 -3.09 9.75 -10.96
N PHE A 68 -3.26 8.67 -11.71
CA PHE A 68 -2.31 7.56 -11.75
C PHE A 68 -0.99 7.95 -12.42
N SER A 69 0.12 7.40 -11.92
CA SER A 69 1.45 7.46 -12.52
C SER A 69 2.22 6.15 -12.30
N LEU A 70 3.16 5.83 -13.17
CA LEU A 70 4.16 4.76 -12.93
C LEU A 70 5.36 5.26 -12.11
N ASP A 71 5.48 6.57 -11.94
CA ASP A 71 6.48 7.18 -11.07
C ASP A 71 6.05 7.11 -9.60
N ALA A 72 7.01 7.23 -8.69
CA ALA A 72 6.73 7.35 -7.26
C ALA A 72 6.08 8.70 -6.92
N CYS A 73 5.39 8.73 -5.79
CA CYS A 73 4.81 9.96 -5.25
C CYS A 73 5.87 11.03 -4.96
N PRO A 74 5.52 12.32 -5.11
CA PRO A 74 6.26 13.37 -4.42
C PRO A 74 6.12 13.14 -2.91
N TYR A 75 7.23 13.13 -2.20
CA TYR A 75 7.28 12.95 -0.74
C TYR A 75 7.71 14.23 -0.04
N SER A 76 7.25 14.41 1.20
CA SER A 76 7.73 15.44 2.11
C SER A 76 8.62 14.83 3.20
N ASP A 77 9.52 15.63 3.78
CA ASP A 77 10.37 15.18 4.89
C ASP A 77 9.58 14.87 6.17
N LEU A 78 8.31 15.31 6.25
CA LEU A 78 7.44 15.10 7.40
C LEU A 78 6.92 13.67 7.51
N GLY A 79 6.91 12.95 6.38
CA GLY A 79 6.62 11.52 6.34
C GLY A 79 5.27 11.16 5.73
N GLY A 80 4.93 9.89 5.87
CA GLY A 80 3.72 9.28 5.35
C GLY A 80 3.33 8.04 6.14
N CYS A 81 2.14 7.54 5.89
CA CYS A 81 1.62 6.34 6.53
C CYS A 81 1.88 5.12 5.66
N GLN A 82 2.80 4.26 6.09
CA GLN A 82 3.02 2.94 5.51
C GLN A 82 1.95 1.97 6.01
N ALA A 83 1.23 1.35 5.08
CA ALA A 83 0.27 0.31 5.37
C ALA A 83 0.84 -1.06 4.97
N THR A 84 0.73 -2.04 5.87
CA THR A 84 1.16 -3.43 5.63
C THR A 84 2.61 -3.54 5.13
N GLY A 85 3.54 -2.84 5.79
CA GLY A 85 4.95 -2.80 5.39
C GLY A 85 5.60 -4.19 5.34
N GLY A 86 6.40 -4.45 4.30
CA GLY A 86 7.08 -5.72 4.06
C GLY A 86 6.18 -6.82 3.47
N THR A 87 4.99 -6.48 2.99
CA THR A 87 4.03 -7.46 2.44
C THR A 87 3.79 -7.24 0.95
N ILE A 88 3.17 -8.24 0.31
CA ILE A 88 2.76 -8.21 -1.10
C ILE A 88 1.70 -7.14 -1.42
N THR A 89 1.10 -6.51 -0.40
CA THR A 89 0.08 -5.46 -0.54
C THR A 89 0.54 -4.12 0.04
N GLU A 90 1.85 -3.95 0.24
CA GLU A 90 2.40 -2.74 0.84
C GLU A 90 2.05 -1.47 0.03
N SER A 91 1.63 -0.43 0.74
CA SER A 91 1.44 0.92 0.19
C SER A 91 1.87 1.99 1.18
N ILE A 92 2.17 3.19 0.69
CA ILE A 92 2.49 4.35 1.54
C ILE A 92 1.66 5.55 1.10
N ILE A 93 0.93 6.14 2.05
CA ILE A 93 0.19 7.38 1.82
C ILE A 93 1.07 8.54 2.29
N TRP A 94 1.58 9.32 1.34
CA TRP A 94 2.36 10.53 1.57
C TRP A 94 1.46 11.75 1.64
N SER A 95 1.71 12.61 2.61
CA SER A 95 1.15 13.96 2.66
C SER A 95 2.21 14.94 2.12
N TYR A 96 1.98 15.52 0.94
CA TYR A 96 2.96 16.38 0.26
C TYR A 96 2.46 17.80 -0.01
N ALA A 97 1.18 18.09 0.22
CA ALA A 97 0.72 19.47 0.42
C ALA A 97 1.38 20.07 1.66
N PRO A 98 1.45 21.41 1.79
CA PRO A 98 2.01 22.06 2.97
C PRO A 98 1.18 21.71 4.20
N ILE A 99 1.62 20.67 4.91
CA ILE A 99 1.17 20.32 6.25
C ILE A 99 2.19 20.88 7.25
N THR A 100 1.70 21.36 8.37
CA THR A 100 2.55 21.81 9.47
C THR A 100 3.14 20.59 10.21
N PRO A 101 4.25 20.76 10.95
CA PRO A 101 4.78 19.71 11.81
C PRO A 101 3.77 19.22 12.87
N GLU A 102 2.88 20.09 13.34
CA GLU A 102 1.83 19.72 14.27
C GLU A 102 0.80 18.77 13.61
N GLU A 103 0.33 19.11 12.42
CA GLU A 103 -0.57 18.27 11.63
C GLU A 103 0.07 16.92 11.28
N ALA A 104 1.35 16.91 10.90
CA ALA A 104 2.11 15.69 10.69
C ALA A 104 2.15 14.83 11.98
N GLY A 105 2.29 15.46 13.15
CA GLY A 105 2.23 14.77 14.44
C GLY A 105 0.87 14.10 14.71
N TYR A 106 -0.24 14.76 14.37
CA TYR A 106 -1.57 14.14 14.47
C TYR A 106 -1.75 13.00 13.46
N GLN A 107 -1.31 13.18 12.21
CA GLN A 107 -1.36 12.13 11.19
C GLN A 107 -0.52 10.90 11.58
N ALA A 108 0.68 11.12 12.14
CA ALA A 108 1.54 10.05 12.62
C ALA A 108 0.90 9.25 13.74
N LYS A 109 0.25 9.91 14.71
CA LYS A 109 -0.50 9.23 15.79
C LYS A 109 -1.64 8.39 15.22
N SER A 110 -2.43 8.96 14.30
CA SER A 110 -3.53 8.25 13.64
C SER A 110 -3.03 7.05 12.84
N CYS A 111 -1.95 7.22 12.08
CA CYS A 111 -1.34 6.13 11.32
C CYS A 111 -0.87 4.99 12.22
N ASN A 112 -0.12 5.31 13.27
CA ASN A 112 0.41 4.32 14.21
C ASN A 112 -0.66 3.66 15.08
N ALA A 113 -1.86 4.25 15.17
CA ALA A 113 -3.00 3.64 15.84
C ALA A 113 -3.68 2.54 14.99
N LEU A 114 -3.44 2.53 13.67
CA LEU A 114 -3.89 1.44 12.81
C LEU A 114 -2.99 0.23 13.06
N GLY A 115 -3.57 -0.95 13.34
CA GLY A 115 -2.78 -2.15 13.65
C GLY A 115 -1.84 -2.63 12.54
N ALA A 116 -2.06 -2.18 11.30
CA ALA A 116 -1.20 -2.44 10.14
C ALA A 116 -0.51 -1.17 9.60
N GLY A 117 -0.61 -0.05 10.32
CA GLY A 117 -0.07 1.24 9.93
C GLY A 117 1.20 1.60 10.70
N LYS A 118 2.17 2.19 10.00
CA LYS A 118 3.39 2.73 10.58
C LYS A 118 3.74 4.05 9.91
N TRP A 119 3.94 5.10 10.70
CA TRP A 119 4.47 6.35 10.18
C TRP A 119 5.94 6.20 9.80
N VAL A 120 6.28 6.61 8.58
CA VAL A 120 7.63 6.51 8.00
C VAL A 120 8.05 7.83 7.40
N THR A 121 9.35 8.11 7.44
CA THR A 121 9.98 9.21 6.70
C THR A 121 10.77 8.66 5.52
N PRO A 122 11.05 9.46 4.46
CA PRO A 122 11.90 9.01 3.35
C PRO A 122 13.26 8.45 3.85
N ALA A 123 13.86 9.11 4.85
CA ALA A 123 15.10 8.64 5.47
C ALA A 123 14.96 7.27 6.15
N SER A 124 13.82 6.98 6.79
CA SER A 124 13.58 5.69 7.44
C SER A 124 13.42 4.52 6.47
N LEU A 125 13.13 4.80 5.19
CA LEU A 125 12.93 3.79 4.15
C LEU A 125 14.23 3.46 3.38
N LEU A 126 15.22 4.37 3.41
CA LEU A 126 16.48 4.19 2.70
C LEU A 126 17.51 3.34 3.46
N GLY A 127 17.30 3.12 4.76
CA GLY A 127 18.15 2.27 5.60
C GLY A 127 19.57 2.82 5.82
N ASN A 128 19.90 3.08 7.09
CA ASN A 128 21.20 2.66 7.63
C ASN A 128 20.95 1.34 8.36
#